data_AF-A0A0K8W9J6-F1
#
_entry.id   AF-A0A0K8W9J6-F1
#
_cell.length_a   1.000
_cell.length_b   1.000
_cell.length_c   1.000
_cell.angle_alpha   90.00
_cell.angle_beta   90.00
_cell.angle_gamma   90.00
#
_symmetry.space_group_name_H-M   'P 1'
#
loop_
_entity.id
_entity.type
_entity.pdbx_description
1 polymer ?
#
loop_
_entity_poly.entity_id
_entity_poly.type
_entity_poly.pdbx_seq_one_letter_code
_entity_poly.pdbx_strand_id
1 'polypeptide(L)'
;IYQNTIYGMVATHPVKYTGAVVLGSNICGLFVSILSIASNSIFSSKRTAAIYYFITAMVVLLAFFDTFFALPLNKFYRYNQLSRKPEEESDDTKVCVVPYWLIFKKTSLQLYNVFFTFFVTLSIFPSVHSDIKLSPSSNFIIQSPDLFTSVTCFLTFNLFAMLGSLTTSWIQWPGPKFLAVPVTLRIVFIPIFLYCNYHPLNITRTLPVLIKNEWIYWFIATLMSWSSGYLSSLAMMYAPQSVEAKYQVKAGMFAAAMLITGIFGGILFSFLNPYFIV
;
A
#
# COMPACT_ATOMS: atom_id res chain seq x y z
N ILE A 1 -13.79 7.18 -0.07
CA ILE A 1 -14.37 8.10 -1.09
C ILE A 1 -13.31 9.03 -1.67
N TYR A 2 -12.63 9.86 -0.88
CA TYR A 2 -11.60 10.80 -1.36
C TYR A 2 -10.46 10.13 -2.17
N GLN A 3 -9.92 9.01 -1.67
CA GLN A 3 -8.91 8.22 -2.38
C GLN A 3 -9.39 7.72 -3.75
N ASN A 4 -10.65 7.26 -3.86
CA ASN A 4 -11.23 6.80 -5.13
C ASN A 4 -11.36 7.96 -6.13
N THR A 5 -11.77 9.14 -5.67
CA THR A 5 -11.88 10.33 -6.52
C THR A 5 -10.52 10.77 -7.04
N ILE A 6 -9.48 10.78 -6.21
CA ILE A 6 -8.11 11.13 -6.62
C ILE A 6 -7.60 10.16 -7.70
N TYR A 7 -7.73 8.84 -7.48
CA TYR A 7 -7.32 7.86 -8.49
C TYR A 7 -8.12 7.99 -9.78
N GLY A 8 -9.42 8.32 -9.71
CA GLY A 8 -10.24 8.61 -10.88
C GLY A 8 -9.76 9.83 -11.67
N MET A 9 -9.44 10.94 -11.00
CA MET A 9 -8.92 12.15 -11.65
C MET A 9 -7.56 11.90 -12.32
N VAL A 10 -6.65 11.23 -11.60
CA VAL A 10 -5.27 11.01 -12.03
C VAL A 10 -5.18 9.92 -13.11
N ALA A 11 -6.13 9.00 -13.16
CA ALA A 11 -6.19 7.95 -14.19
C ALA A 11 -6.29 8.46 -15.63
N THR A 12 -6.72 9.72 -15.82
CA THR A 12 -6.80 10.34 -17.15
C THR A 12 -5.50 10.98 -17.62
N HIS A 13 -4.50 11.06 -16.73
CA HIS A 13 -3.19 11.62 -17.02
C HIS A 13 -2.20 10.51 -17.37
N PRO A 14 -1.03 10.87 -17.97
CA PRO A 14 0.04 9.91 -18.20
C PRO A 14 0.36 9.10 -16.95
N VAL A 15 0.77 7.85 -17.18
CA VAL A 15 1.05 6.83 -16.16
C VAL A 15 1.91 7.33 -14.99
N LYS A 16 2.83 8.25 -15.28
CA LYS A 16 3.71 8.90 -14.30
C LYS A 16 2.95 9.58 -13.16
N TYR A 17 1.77 10.15 -13.42
CA TYR A 17 0.98 10.84 -12.40
C TYR A 17 0.27 9.85 -11.47
N THR A 18 -0.26 8.73 -12.01
CA THR A 18 -0.82 7.65 -11.18
C THR A 18 0.26 7.07 -10.28
N GLY A 19 1.46 6.82 -10.83
CA GLY A 19 2.63 6.39 -10.05
C GLY A 19 3.01 7.39 -8.95
N ALA A 20 3.00 8.70 -9.24
CA ALA A 20 3.30 9.73 -8.25
C ALA A 20 2.32 9.78 -7.08
N VAL A 21 1.02 9.56 -7.32
CA VAL A 21 0.01 9.48 -6.25
C VAL A 21 0.25 8.27 -5.35
N VAL A 22 0.52 7.10 -5.94
CA VAL A 22 0.83 5.88 -5.17
C VAL A 22 2.11 6.06 -4.36
N LEU A 23 3.16 6.63 -4.97
CA LEU A 23 4.41 6.97 -4.29
C LEU A 23 4.19 7.92 -3.12
N GLY A 24 3.41 8.99 -3.30
CA GLY A 24 3.05 9.93 -2.24
C GLY A 24 2.35 9.26 -1.06
N SER A 25 1.45 8.31 -1.33
CA SER A 25 0.80 7.50 -0.28
C SER A 25 1.81 6.69 0.54
N ASN A 26 2.82 6.11 -0.11
CA ASN A 26 3.85 5.32 0.57
C ASN A 26 4.88 6.17 1.32
N ILE A 27 5.21 7.36 0.80
CA ILE A 27 6.04 8.36 1.51
C ILE A 27 5.36 8.79 2.81
N CYS A 28 4.04 9.00 2.79
CA CYS A 28 3.28 9.32 4.00
C CYS A 28 3.42 8.23 5.08
N GLY A 29 3.29 6.95 4.70
CA GLY A 29 3.49 5.83 5.63
C GLY A 29 4.90 5.77 6.23
N LEU A 30 5.93 6.07 5.43
CA LEU A 30 7.32 6.15 5.91
C LEU A 30 7.49 7.30 6.90
N PHE A 31 6.99 8.48 6.55
CA PHE A 31 7.05 9.66 7.40
C PHE A 31 6.38 9.42 8.76
N VAL A 32 5.20 8.81 8.75
CA VAL A 32 4.46 8.44 9.96
C VAL A 32 5.23 7.43 10.83
N SER A 33 5.87 6.43 10.20
CA SER A 33 6.67 5.44 10.92
C SER A 33 7.91 6.05 11.58
N ILE A 34 8.59 6.95 10.88
CA ILE A 34 9.74 7.70 11.42
C ILE A 34 9.31 8.57 12.60
N LEU A 35 8.19 9.30 12.45
CA LEU A 35 7.61 10.11 13.53
C LEU A 35 7.25 9.29 14.77
N SER A 36 6.67 8.11 14.57
CA SER A 36 6.31 7.22 15.68
C SER A 36 7.55 6.74 16.44
N ILE A 37 8.59 6.33 15.72
CA ILE A 37 9.87 5.89 16.31
C ILE A 37 10.56 7.06 17.02
N ALA A 38 10.65 8.22 16.36
CA ALA A 38 11.28 9.42 16.91
C ALA A 38 10.58 9.88 18.19
N SER A 39 9.25 9.89 18.21
CA SER A 39 8.47 10.26 19.40
C SER A 39 8.74 9.32 20.57
N ASN A 40 8.75 8.01 20.32
CA ASN A 40 9.05 7.01 21.35
C ASN A 40 10.52 7.03 21.82
N SER A 41 11.47 7.48 20.98
CA SER A 41 12.87 7.61 21.37
C SER A 41 13.19 8.89 22.14
N ILE A 42 12.48 9.99 21.84
CA ILE A 42 12.73 11.31 22.44
C ILE A 42 12.04 11.42 23.81
N PHE A 43 10.84 10.85 23.95
CA PHE A 43 10.02 11.00 25.14
C PHE A 43 9.94 9.70 25.94
N SER A 44 10.46 9.71 27.18
CA SER A 44 10.44 8.54 28.07
C SER A 44 9.03 8.14 28.53
N SER A 45 8.07 9.07 28.52
CA SER A 45 6.67 8.81 28.88
C SER A 45 5.83 8.50 27.65
N LYS A 46 5.22 7.30 27.60
CA LYS A 46 4.33 6.87 26.50
C LYS A 46 3.17 7.86 26.26
N ARG A 47 2.64 8.46 27.33
CA ARG A 47 1.57 9.46 27.23
C ARG A 47 2.05 10.72 26.52
N THR A 48 3.22 11.22 26.89
CA THR A 48 3.81 12.43 26.31
C THR A 48 4.19 12.19 24.85
N ALA A 49 4.80 11.04 24.54
CA ALA A 49 5.12 10.63 23.17
C ALA A 49 3.86 10.62 22.27
N ALA A 50 2.74 10.06 22.77
CA ALA A 50 1.49 10.03 22.02
C ALA A 50 0.95 11.43 21.74
N ILE A 51 0.94 12.33 22.74
CA ILE A 51 0.46 13.71 22.59
C ILE A 51 1.26 14.44 21.50
N TYR A 52 2.58 14.41 21.56
CA TYR A 52 3.42 15.09 20.55
C TYR A 52 3.28 14.46 19.16
N TYR A 53 3.18 13.14 19.07
CA TYR A 53 2.92 12.46 17.81
C TYR A 53 1.61 12.94 17.16
N PHE A 54 0.51 13.05 17.92
CA PHE A 54 -0.76 13.56 17.40
C PHE A 54 -0.71 15.04 17.02
N ILE A 55 -0.03 15.88 17.82
CA ILE A 55 0.13 17.31 17.51
C ILE A 55 0.89 17.49 16.20
N THR A 56 2.04 16.80 16.04
CA THR A 56 2.82 16.90 14.79
C THR A 56 2.02 16.39 13.59
N ALA A 57 1.29 15.28 13.74
CA ALA A 57 0.40 14.78 12.69
C ALA A 57 -0.67 15.79 12.30
N MET A 58 -1.27 16.51 13.26
CA MET A 58 -2.28 17.54 13.01
C MET A 58 -1.71 18.72 12.23
N VAL A 59 -0.53 19.23 12.62
CA VAL A 59 0.13 20.34 11.92
C VAL A 59 0.46 19.97 10.47
N VAL A 60 0.97 18.76 10.25
CA VAL A 60 1.29 18.25 8.91
C VAL A 60 0.03 18.10 8.07
N LEU A 61 -1.06 17.59 8.65
CA LEU A 61 -2.35 17.47 7.97
C LEU A 61 -2.89 18.84 7.54
N LEU A 62 -2.81 19.85 8.41
CA LEU A 62 -3.23 21.21 8.09
C LEU A 62 -2.39 21.79 6.94
N ALA A 63 -1.07 21.62 6.97
CA ALA A 63 -0.21 22.06 5.87
C ALA A 63 -0.56 21.40 4.52
N PHE A 64 -0.89 20.09 4.53
CA PHE A 64 -1.36 19.40 3.32
C PHE A 64 -2.75 19.88 2.87
N PHE A 65 -3.64 20.18 3.81
CA PHE A 65 -4.96 20.73 3.53
C PHE A 65 -4.85 22.12 2.88
N ASP A 66 -3.99 22.99 3.41
CA ASP A 66 -3.74 24.31 2.83
C ASP A 66 -3.15 24.21 1.41
N THR A 67 -2.22 23.26 1.20
CA THR A 67 -1.64 22.98 -0.12
C THR A 67 -2.71 22.51 -1.12
N PHE A 68 -3.73 21.76 -0.67
CA PHE A 68 -4.85 21.36 -1.52
C PHE A 68 -5.67 22.56 -2.00
N PHE A 69 -5.92 23.56 -1.16
CA PHE A 69 -6.56 24.82 -1.57
C PHE A 69 -5.66 25.71 -2.43
N ALA A 70 -4.35 25.57 -2.33
CA ALA A 70 -3.40 26.28 -3.19
C ALA A 70 -3.26 25.63 -4.59
N LEU A 71 -3.66 24.36 -4.76
CA LEU A 71 -3.53 23.64 -6.02
C LEU A 71 -4.24 24.30 -7.22
N PRO A 72 -5.46 24.86 -7.09
CA PRO A 72 -6.14 25.60 -8.15
C PRO A 72 -5.43 26.88 -8.59
N LEU A 73 -4.54 27.43 -7.77
CA LEU A 73 -3.75 28.62 -8.10
C LEU A 73 -2.58 28.30 -9.04
N ASN A 74 -2.21 27.03 -9.19
CA ASN A 74 -1.11 26.62 -10.06
C ASN A 74 -1.51 26.75 -11.54
N LYS A 75 -0.72 27.52 -12.32
CA LYS A 75 -0.93 27.75 -13.75
C LYS A 75 -0.99 26.44 -14.54
N PHE A 76 -0.22 25.42 -14.16
CA PHE A 76 -0.23 24.11 -14.82
C PHE A 76 -1.55 23.36 -14.63
N TYR A 77 -2.08 23.36 -13.40
CA TYR A 77 -3.37 22.74 -13.08
C TYR A 77 -4.51 23.45 -13.81
N ARG A 78 -4.48 24.79 -13.81
CA ARG A 78 -5.48 25.61 -14.50
C ARG A 78 -5.45 25.42 -16.02
N TYR A 79 -4.27 25.30 -16.62
CA TYR A 79 -4.10 25.05 -18.06
C TYR A 79 -4.64 23.68 -18.46
N ASN A 80 -4.37 22.61 -17.69
CA ASN A 80 -4.90 21.27 -17.97
C ASN A 80 -6.41 21.15 -17.72
N GLN A 81 -6.97 21.87 -16.73
CA GLN A 81 -8.43 21.93 -16.52
C GLN A 81 -9.15 22.74 -17.62
N LEU A 82 -8.60 23.91 -17.99
CA LEU A 82 -9.20 24.80 -18.99
C LEU A 82 -9.08 24.26 -20.41
N SER A 83 -7.99 23.58 -20.76
CA SER A 83 -7.82 22.94 -22.08
C SER A 83 -8.77 21.76 -22.31
N ARG A 84 -9.50 21.33 -21.27
CA ARG A 84 -10.50 20.24 -21.33
C ARG A 84 -11.94 20.71 -21.26
N LYS A 85 -12.20 21.92 -20.77
CA LYS A 85 -13.52 22.56 -20.92
C LYS A 85 -14.02 22.72 -22.37
N PRO A 86 -13.22 22.66 -23.47
CA PRO A 86 -13.77 22.75 -24.82
C PRO A 86 -14.34 21.43 -25.38
N GLU A 87 -14.16 20.27 -24.74
CA GLU A 87 -14.64 18.98 -25.30
C GLU A 87 -15.84 18.36 -24.55
N GLU A 88 -16.23 18.89 -23.39
CA GLU A 88 -17.45 18.44 -22.68
C GLU A 88 -18.71 19.28 -23.00
N GLU A 89 -18.58 20.42 -23.69
CA GLU A 89 -19.72 21.29 -24.03
C GLU A 89 -20.09 21.31 -25.53
N SER A 90 -19.47 20.47 -26.36
CA SER A 90 -19.81 20.37 -27.78
C SER A 90 -19.81 18.94 -28.30
N ASP A 91 -20.70 18.07 -27.79
CA ASP A 91 -21.58 17.29 -28.67
C ASP A 91 -22.59 16.48 -27.85
N ASP A 92 -23.87 16.68 -28.19
CA ASP A 92 -25.02 15.83 -27.95
C ASP A 92 -25.34 15.27 -26.55
N THR A 93 -26.56 15.58 -26.13
CA THR A 93 -27.37 14.89 -25.12
C THR A 93 -27.70 13.45 -25.55
N LYS A 94 -26.69 12.62 -25.84
CA LYS A 94 -26.86 11.17 -25.83
C LYS A 94 -26.51 10.70 -24.43
N VAL A 95 -27.50 10.16 -23.72
CA VAL A 95 -27.27 9.38 -22.50
C VAL A 95 -26.32 8.23 -22.86
N CYS A 96 -25.02 8.48 -22.76
CA CYS A 96 -23.99 7.50 -23.04
C CYS A 96 -24.04 6.53 -21.85
N VAL A 97 -24.80 5.44 -22.00
CA VAL A 97 -24.88 4.40 -20.97
C VAL A 97 -23.47 3.86 -20.78
N VAL A 98 -22.84 4.23 -19.67
CA VAL A 98 -21.47 3.81 -19.36
C VAL A 98 -21.49 2.29 -19.20
N PRO A 99 -20.77 1.52 -20.03
CA PRO A 99 -20.82 0.07 -19.99
C PRO A 99 -19.92 -0.45 -18.84
N TYR A 100 -20.37 -0.26 -17.60
CA TYR A 100 -19.61 -0.61 -16.38
C TYR A 100 -19.10 -2.05 -16.40
N TRP A 101 -19.92 -2.99 -16.86
CA TRP A 101 -19.55 -4.39 -16.96
C TRP A 101 -18.41 -4.63 -17.95
N LEU A 102 -18.42 -3.95 -19.10
CA LEU A 102 -17.35 -4.05 -20.09
C LEU A 102 -16.03 -3.49 -19.55
N ILE A 103 -16.10 -2.35 -18.88
CA ILE A 103 -14.94 -1.71 -18.23
C ILE A 103 -14.35 -2.67 -17.21
N PHE A 104 -15.18 -3.20 -16.31
CA PHE A 104 -14.79 -4.18 -15.31
C PHE A 104 -14.16 -5.43 -15.92
N LYS A 105 -14.78 -6.00 -16.96
CA LYS A 105 -14.27 -7.20 -17.63
C LYS A 105 -12.91 -6.95 -18.28
N LYS A 106 -12.73 -5.80 -18.95
CA LYS A 106 -11.46 -5.41 -19.58
C LYS A 106 -10.35 -5.14 -18.55
N THR A 107 -10.67 -4.59 -17.39
CA THR A 107 -9.70 -4.29 -16.32
C THR A 107 -9.51 -5.41 -15.31
N SER A 108 -10.33 -6.46 -15.38
CA SER A 108 -10.43 -7.53 -14.38
C SER A 108 -9.10 -8.12 -13.94
N LEU A 109 -8.15 -8.32 -14.86
CA LEU A 109 -6.81 -8.82 -14.55
C LEU A 109 -6.04 -7.87 -13.63
N GLN A 110 -6.09 -6.56 -13.89
CA GLN A 110 -5.42 -5.58 -13.04
C GLN A 110 -6.17 -5.38 -11.72
N LEU A 111 -7.49 -5.46 -11.73
CA LEU A 111 -8.30 -5.44 -10.52
C LEU A 111 -7.96 -6.61 -9.59
N TYR A 112 -7.78 -7.81 -10.15
CA TYR A 112 -7.26 -8.97 -9.42
C TYR A 112 -5.86 -8.70 -8.85
N ASN A 113 -4.94 -8.15 -9.66
CA ASN A 113 -3.58 -7.86 -9.21
C ASN A 113 -3.55 -6.90 -8.01
N VAL A 114 -4.38 -5.85 -8.06
CA VAL A 114 -4.55 -4.90 -6.97
C VAL A 114 -5.10 -5.60 -5.73
N PHE A 115 -6.26 -6.23 -5.86
CA PHE A 115 -6.94 -6.89 -4.76
C PHE A 115 -6.02 -7.88 -4.06
N PHE A 116 -5.39 -8.77 -4.83
CA PHE A 116 -4.61 -9.87 -4.29
C PHE A 116 -3.28 -9.41 -3.67
N THR A 117 -2.65 -8.37 -4.24
CA THR A 117 -1.44 -7.77 -3.64
C THR A 117 -1.75 -7.22 -2.24
N PHE A 118 -2.82 -6.43 -2.10
CA PHE A 118 -3.22 -5.88 -0.81
C PHE A 118 -3.77 -6.94 0.14
N PHE A 119 -4.53 -7.91 -0.37
CA PHE A 119 -5.03 -9.04 0.43
C PHE A 119 -3.87 -9.76 1.14
N VAL A 120 -2.90 -10.26 0.37
CA VAL A 120 -1.75 -11.01 0.94
C VAL A 120 -0.93 -10.14 1.88
N THR A 121 -0.68 -8.88 1.50
CA THR A 121 0.11 -7.98 2.34
C THR A 121 -0.57 -7.71 3.67
N LEU A 122 -1.87 -7.40 3.67
CA LEU A 122 -2.62 -7.05 4.89
C LEU A 122 -3.01 -8.27 5.72
N SER A 123 -3.00 -9.47 5.12
CA SER A 123 -3.06 -10.73 5.87
C SER A 123 -1.87 -10.94 6.78
N ILE A 124 -0.69 -10.39 6.44
CA ILE A 124 0.55 -10.58 7.20
C ILE A 124 0.88 -9.31 8.00
N PHE A 125 0.98 -8.16 7.32
CA PHE A 125 1.32 -6.87 7.93
C PHE A 125 0.05 -6.08 8.31
N PRO A 126 -0.04 -5.50 9.52
CA PRO A 126 0.92 -5.58 10.62
C PRO A 126 0.71 -6.82 11.52
N SER A 127 -0.48 -7.41 11.54
CA SER A 127 -0.91 -8.37 12.58
C SER A 127 0.04 -9.55 12.86
N VAL A 128 0.40 -10.36 11.86
CA VAL A 128 1.35 -11.46 12.03
C VAL A 128 2.76 -10.92 12.21
N HIS A 129 3.11 -9.90 11.44
CA HIS A 129 4.45 -9.34 11.38
C HIS A 129 4.89 -8.68 12.70
N SER A 130 3.98 -7.99 13.42
CA SER A 130 4.29 -7.35 14.71
C SER A 130 4.43 -8.32 15.88
N ASP A 131 3.89 -9.52 15.73
CA ASP A 131 3.89 -10.58 16.73
C ASP A 131 5.05 -11.57 16.54
N ILE A 132 5.93 -11.31 15.57
CA ILE A 132 7.22 -12.01 15.46
C ILE A 132 8.17 -11.46 16.51
N LYS A 133 8.69 -12.35 17.35
CA LYS A 133 9.55 -11.98 18.49
C LYS A 133 11.02 -12.29 18.21
N LEU A 134 11.90 -11.49 18.81
CA LEU A 134 13.33 -11.70 18.81
C LEU A 134 13.67 -12.99 19.59
N SER A 135 14.55 -13.84 19.05
CA SER A 135 15.01 -15.02 19.79
C SER A 135 15.99 -14.63 20.91
N PRO A 136 15.92 -15.25 22.10
CA PRO A 136 16.78 -14.90 23.25
C PRO A 136 18.28 -15.05 23.01
N SER A 137 18.69 -15.90 22.05
CA SER A 137 20.09 -16.18 21.70
C SER A 137 20.56 -15.45 20.46
N SER A 138 19.82 -14.47 19.95
CA SER A 138 20.15 -13.78 18.70
C SER A 138 21.13 -12.62 18.90
N ASN A 139 22.16 -12.56 18.04
CA ASN A 139 23.07 -11.41 17.93
C ASN A 139 22.54 -10.32 16.98
N PHE A 140 21.22 -10.15 16.88
CA PHE A 140 20.62 -9.15 16.01
C PHE A 140 20.96 -7.72 16.48
N ILE A 141 21.08 -6.79 15.53
CA ILE A 141 21.50 -5.39 15.78
C ILE A 141 20.58 -4.69 16.79
N ILE A 142 19.28 -5.04 16.78
CA ILE A 142 18.26 -4.41 17.61
C ILE A 142 17.80 -5.40 18.68
N GLN A 143 18.27 -5.18 19.91
CA GLN A 143 17.98 -6.07 21.04
C GLN A 143 16.73 -5.67 21.83
N SER A 144 16.25 -4.43 21.71
CA SER A 144 15.04 -3.97 22.39
C SER A 144 13.78 -4.46 21.65
N PRO A 145 12.86 -5.22 22.31
CA PRO A 145 11.69 -5.81 21.64
C PRO A 145 10.74 -4.81 20.97
N ASP A 146 10.53 -3.66 21.62
CA ASP A 146 9.65 -2.60 21.12
C ASP A 146 10.25 -1.93 19.87
N LEU A 147 11.57 -1.72 19.87
CA LEU A 147 12.28 -1.14 18.74
C LEU A 147 12.44 -2.16 17.60
N PHE A 148 12.64 -3.44 17.93
CA PHE A 148 12.70 -4.52 16.95
C PHE A 148 11.43 -4.55 16.13
N THR A 149 10.27 -4.53 16.78
CA THR A 149 8.97 -4.50 16.10
C THR A 149 8.80 -3.22 15.28
N SER A 150 9.11 -2.06 15.87
CA SER A 150 8.97 -0.77 15.19
C SER A 150 9.84 -0.66 13.93
N VAL A 151 11.08 -1.19 13.97
CA VAL A 151 12.01 -1.12 12.85
C VAL A 151 11.79 -2.22 11.83
N THR A 152 11.73 -3.49 12.26
CA THR A 152 11.64 -4.64 11.34
C THR A 152 10.27 -4.79 10.70
N CYS A 153 9.19 -4.41 11.40
CA CYS A 153 7.84 -4.45 10.88
C CYS A 153 7.46 -3.10 10.24
N PHE A 154 7.27 -2.04 11.03
CA PHE A 154 6.68 -0.79 10.53
C PHE A 154 7.61 0.03 9.63
N LEU A 155 8.83 0.34 10.09
CA LEU A 155 9.76 1.16 9.30
C LEU A 155 10.20 0.43 8.02
N THR A 156 10.60 -0.84 8.14
CA THR A 156 11.01 -1.66 7.00
C THR A 156 9.87 -1.77 5.99
N PHE A 157 8.65 -2.07 6.43
CA PHE A 157 7.53 -2.18 5.51
C PHE A 157 7.29 -0.90 4.73
N ASN A 158 7.20 0.24 5.42
CA ASN A 158 6.91 1.52 4.78
C ASN A 158 8.06 2.01 3.90
N LEU A 159 9.33 1.84 4.33
CA LEU A 159 10.50 2.21 3.54
C LEU A 159 10.59 1.40 2.25
N PHE A 160 10.52 0.08 2.35
CA PHE A 160 10.69 -0.79 1.19
C PHE A 160 9.45 -0.74 0.27
N ALA A 161 8.24 -0.53 0.79
CA ALA A 161 7.07 -0.26 -0.05
C ALA A 161 7.20 1.06 -0.82
N MET A 162 7.74 2.11 -0.20
CA MET A 162 8.06 3.38 -0.87
C MET A 162 9.13 3.19 -1.95
N LEU A 163 10.24 2.50 -1.65
CA LEU A 163 11.30 2.21 -2.63
C LEU A 163 10.81 1.32 -3.79
N GLY A 164 9.99 0.31 -3.49
CA GLY A 164 9.36 -0.52 -4.51
C GLY A 164 8.46 0.31 -5.43
N SER A 165 7.67 1.23 -4.88
CA SER A 165 6.84 2.13 -5.68
C SER A 165 7.69 3.09 -6.52
N LEU A 166 8.76 3.64 -5.94
CA LEU A 166 9.69 4.52 -6.65
C LEU A 166 10.34 3.79 -7.84
N THR A 167 10.69 2.53 -7.67
CA THR A 167 11.31 1.71 -8.72
C THR A 167 10.45 1.60 -9.97
N THR A 168 9.11 1.67 -9.84
CA THR A 168 8.20 1.68 -11.02
C THR A 168 8.37 2.89 -11.93
N SER A 169 8.99 3.97 -11.43
CA SER A 169 9.32 5.15 -12.24
C SER A 169 10.52 4.92 -13.15
N TRP A 170 11.40 3.97 -12.81
CA TRP A 170 12.59 3.63 -13.60
C TRP A 170 12.39 2.37 -14.43
N ILE A 171 11.73 1.35 -13.85
CA ILE A 171 11.57 0.03 -14.45
C ILE A 171 10.10 -0.38 -14.37
N GLN A 172 9.48 -0.62 -15.52
CA GLN A 172 8.07 -1.05 -15.63
C GLN A 172 7.99 -2.48 -16.15
N TRP A 173 8.40 -3.43 -15.31
CA TRP A 173 8.39 -4.86 -15.64
C TRP A 173 7.93 -5.68 -14.44
N PRO A 174 7.02 -6.67 -14.56
CA PRO A 174 6.53 -7.29 -15.79
C PRO A 174 5.39 -6.51 -16.44
N GLY A 175 5.18 -6.77 -17.73
CA GLY A 175 4.08 -6.15 -18.48
C GLY A 175 2.69 -6.54 -17.95
N PRO A 176 1.62 -5.82 -18.35
CA PRO A 176 0.28 -5.94 -17.78
C PRO A 176 -0.29 -7.37 -17.78
N LYS A 177 0.01 -8.16 -18.81
CA LYS A 177 -0.47 -9.55 -18.94
C LYS A 177 0.23 -10.52 -17.98
N PHE A 178 1.50 -10.27 -17.67
CA PHE A 178 2.33 -11.16 -16.86
C PHE A 178 2.36 -10.77 -15.38
N LEU A 179 1.83 -9.59 -15.02
CA LEU A 179 1.81 -9.09 -13.65
C LEU A 179 1.08 -10.01 -12.67
N ALA A 180 0.11 -10.79 -13.12
CA ALA A 180 -0.60 -11.75 -12.27
C ALA A 180 0.31 -12.83 -11.69
N VAL A 181 1.35 -13.26 -12.41
CA VAL A 181 2.24 -14.34 -11.96
C VAL A 181 2.97 -13.97 -10.66
N PRO A 182 3.76 -12.88 -10.57
CA PRO A 182 4.41 -12.51 -9.32
C PRO A 182 3.42 -12.07 -8.24
N VAL A 183 2.24 -11.56 -8.60
CA VAL A 183 1.20 -11.22 -7.63
C VAL A 183 0.63 -12.48 -6.96
N THR A 184 0.26 -13.49 -7.75
CA THR A 184 -0.24 -14.75 -7.20
C THR A 184 0.83 -15.48 -6.38
N LEU A 185 2.10 -15.43 -6.82
CA LEU A 185 3.22 -16.02 -6.08
C LEU A 185 3.38 -15.44 -4.65
N ARG A 186 2.91 -14.21 -4.40
CA ARG A 186 2.93 -13.61 -3.05
C ARG A 186 2.25 -14.48 -2.00
N ILE A 187 1.28 -15.31 -2.37
CA ILE A 187 0.55 -16.18 -1.42
C ILE A 187 1.52 -17.03 -0.58
N VAL A 188 2.68 -17.37 -1.13
CA VAL A 188 3.75 -18.12 -0.46
C VAL A 188 4.31 -17.38 0.76
N PHE A 189 4.21 -16.05 0.84
CA PHE A 189 4.61 -15.31 2.04
C PHE A 189 3.77 -15.70 3.26
N ILE A 190 2.48 -16.01 3.10
CA ILE A 190 1.60 -16.34 4.24
C ILE A 190 2.16 -17.53 5.04
N PRO A 191 2.37 -18.73 4.47
CA PRO A 191 2.95 -19.84 5.23
C PRO A 191 4.37 -19.54 5.71
N ILE A 192 5.21 -18.86 4.91
CA ILE A 192 6.57 -18.51 5.33
C ILE A 192 6.57 -17.70 6.65
N PHE A 193 5.73 -16.67 6.75
CA PHE A 193 5.63 -15.85 7.96
C PHE A 193 5.03 -16.62 9.15
N LEU A 194 4.14 -17.59 8.92
CA LEU A 194 3.64 -18.48 9.98
C LEU A 194 4.74 -19.42 10.51
N TYR A 195 5.70 -19.83 9.68
CA TYR A 195 6.86 -20.63 10.10
C TYR A 195 8.00 -19.82 10.76
N CYS A 196 7.94 -18.49 10.74
CA CYS A 196 8.80 -17.62 11.54
C CYS A 196 8.46 -17.72 13.03
N ASN A 197 9.24 -17.03 13.87
CA ASN A 197 9.07 -16.95 15.33
C ASN A 197 7.83 -16.10 15.74
N TYR A 198 6.67 -16.43 15.18
CA TYR A 198 5.38 -15.80 15.39
C TYR A 198 4.73 -16.34 16.66
N HIS A 199 4.48 -15.44 17.61
CA HIS A 199 3.87 -15.73 18.91
C HIS A 199 2.66 -14.82 19.14
N PRO A 200 1.46 -15.22 18.67
CA PRO A 200 0.24 -14.49 18.96
C PRO A 200 -0.11 -14.55 20.44
N LEU A 201 -0.81 -13.52 20.91
CA LEU A 201 -1.26 -13.43 22.29
C LEU A 201 -2.27 -14.55 22.61
N ASN A 202 -2.07 -15.22 23.77
CA ASN A 202 -2.98 -16.22 24.35
C ASN A 202 -3.14 -17.55 23.59
N ILE A 203 -2.17 -17.93 22.74
CA ILE A 203 -2.21 -19.19 21.99
C ILE A 203 -0.90 -19.98 22.19
N THR A 204 -1.03 -21.27 22.52
CA THR A 204 0.10 -22.21 22.54
C THR A 204 0.28 -22.83 21.16
N ARG A 205 1.39 -22.48 20.51
CA ARG A 205 1.75 -22.97 19.18
C ARG A 205 2.14 -24.45 19.21
N THR A 206 1.58 -25.26 18.30
CA THR A 206 2.01 -26.67 18.06
C THR A 206 2.89 -26.80 16.81
N LEU A 207 2.79 -25.85 15.87
CA LEU A 207 3.59 -25.84 14.64
C LEU A 207 5.08 -25.58 14.95
N PRO A 208 6.05 -26.32 14.36
CA PRO A 208 7.47 -26.04 14.58
C PRO A 208 7.89 -24.67 14.03
N VAL A 209 8.84 -24.01 14.71
CA VAL A 209 9.49 -22.79 14.20
C VAL A 209 10.69 -23.22 13.34
N LEU A 210 10.54 -23.08 12.02
CA LEU A 210 11.58 -23.44 11.06
C LEU A 210 12.57 -22.30 10.83
N ILE A 211 12.09 -21.04 10.83
CA ILE A 211 12.91 -19.85 10.61
C ILE A 211 13.19 -19.20 11.96
N LYS A 212 14.32 -19.58 12.57
CA LYS A 212 14.81 -19.00 13.84
C LYS A 212 15.77 -17.82 13.63
N ASN A 213 16.33 -17.67 12.42
CA ASN A 213 17.30 -16.63 12.12
C ASN A 213 16.59 -15.32 11.74
N GLU A 214 16.79 -14.28 12.54
CA GLU A 214 16.19 -12.96 12.39
C GLU A 214 16.62 -12.26 11.10
N TRP A 215 17.82 -12.52 10.60
CA TRP A 215 18.28 -11.97 9.32
C TRP A 215 17.50 -12.52 8.14
N ILE A 216 17.15 -13.81 8.20
CA ILE A 216 16.33 -14.47 7.16
C ILE A 216 14.92 -13.90 7.19
N TYR A 217 14.33 -13.78 8.38
CA TYR A 217 13.03 -13.12 8.55
C TYR A 217 13.05 -11.68 8.01
N TRP A 218 14.06 -10.88 8.39
CA TRP A 218 14.12 -9.48 7.99
C TRP A 218 14.32 -9.35 6.47
N PHE A 219 15.12 -10.21 5.86
CA PHE A 219 15.24 -10.30 4.41
C PHE A 219 13.90 -10.60 3.73
N ILE A 220 13.16 -11.61 4.22
CA ILE A 220 11.82 -11.94 3.70
C ILE A 220 10.85 -10.75 3.88
N ALA A 221 10.90 -10.07 5.01
CA ALA A 221 10.12 -8.86 5.27
C ALA A 221 10.46 -7.73 4.28
N THR A 222 11.73 -7.49 3.99
CA THR A 222 12.14 -6.49 2.99
C THR A 222 11.61 -6.85 1.60
N LEU A 223 11.70 -8.12 1.20
CA LEU A 223 11.24 -8.61 -0.10
C LEU A 223 9.71 -8.51 -0.25
N MET A 224 8.95 -8.91 0.79
CA MET A 224 7.49 -8.80 0.80
C MET A 224 7.04 -7.33 0.67
N SER A 225 7.72 -6.43 1.38
CA SER A 225 7.42 -5.00 1.42
C SER A 225 7.75 -4.32 0.09
N TRP A 226 8.94 -4.57 -0.44
CA TRP A 226 9.35 -4.08 -1.76
C TRP A 226 8.40 -4.53 -2.86
N SER A 227 8.14 -5.84 -2.92
CA SER A 227 7.23 -6.40 -3.91
C SER A 227 5.81 -5.85 -3.75
N SER A 228 5.37 -5.54 -2.51
CA SER A 228 4.05 -4.93 -2.28
C SER A 228 3.95 -3.57 -2.94
N GLY A 229 4.93 -2.70 -2.68
CA GLY A 229 4.97 -1.36 -3.27
C GLY A 229 5.10 -1.39 -4.79
N TYR A 230 6.00 -2.23 -5.30
CA TYR A 230 6.27 -2.35 -6.73
C TYR A 230 5.06 -2.89 -7.52
N LEU A 231 4.52 -4.05 -7.13
CA LEU A 231 3.44 -4.72 -7.86
C LEU A 231 2.11 -3.96 -7.76
N SER A 232 1.81 -3.37 -6.59
CA SER A 232 0.60 -2.55 -6.43
C SER A 232 0.65 -1.27 -7.27
N SER A 233 1.81 -0.61 -7.34
CA SER A 233 2.03 0.58 -8.18
C SER A 233 1.85 0.24 -9.67
N LEU A 234 2.46 -0.85 -10.16
CA LEU A 234 2.27 -1.30 -11.54
C LEU A 234 0.80 -1.63 -11.84
N ALA A 235 0.10 -2.33 -10.93
CA ALA A 235 -1.30 -2.68 -11.14
C ALA A 235 -2.21 -1.44 -11.18
N MET A 236 -1.99 -0.47 -10.29
CA MET A 236 -2.67 0.83 -10.29
C MET A 236 -2.42 1.62 -11.57
N MET A 237 -1.19 1.57 -12.10
CA MET A 237 -0.80 2.23 -13.34
C MET A 237 -1.44 1.57 -14.56
N TYR A 238 -1.50 0.23 -14.61
CA TYR A 238 -2.02 -0.52 -15.76
C TYR A 238 -3.55 -0.58 -15.82
N ALA A 239 -4.26 -0.46 -14.69
CA ALA A 239 -5.72 -0.59 -14.67
C ALA A 239 -6.43 0.46 -15.56
N PRO A 240 -6.14 1.78 -15.48
CA PRO A 240 -6.72 2.77 -16.39
C PRO A 240 -6.31 2.54 -17.85
N GLN A 241 -5.07 2.14 -18.10
CA GLN A 241 -4.55 1.94 -19.46
C GLN A 241 -5.17 0.73 -20.19
N SER A 242 -5.86 -0.14 -19.48
CA SER A 242 -6.51 -1.32 -20.06
C SER A 242 -7.83 -0.98 -20.76
N VAL A 243 -8.27 0.29 -20.72
CA VAL A 243 -9.50 0.78 -21.36
C VAL A 243 -9.25 2.04 -22.19
N GLU A 244 -10.20 2.35 -23.07
CA GLU A 244 -10.22 3.58 -23.87
C GLU A 244 -10.21 4.84 -22.98
N ALA A 245 -9.64 5.94 -23.49
CA ALA A 245 -9.44 7.20 -22.75
C ALA A 245 -10.70 7.70 -22.01
N LYS A 246 -11.88 7.61 -22.65
CA LYS A 246 -13.18 7.98 -22.07
C LYS A 246 -13.58 7.19 -20.81
N TYR A 247 -13.03 5.99 -20.60
CA TYR A 247 -13.36 5.12 -19.47
C TYR A 247 -12.26 5.03 -18.41
N GLN A 248 -11.13 5.71 -18.60
CA GLN A 248 -9.96 5.64 -17.70
C GLN A 248 -10.30 6.06 -16.27
N VAL A 249 -11.10 7.13 -16.09
CA VAL A 249 -11.57 7.57 -14.77
C VAL A 249 -12.28 6.43 -14.03
N LYS A 250 -13.23 5.78 -14.71
CA LYS A 250 -14.05 4.71 -14.13
C LYS A 250 -13.19 3.47 -13.82
N ALA A 251 -12.25 3.12 -14.69
CA ALA A 251 -11.29 2.05 -14.45
C ALA A 251 -10.40 2.32 -13.23
N GLY A 252 -9.88 3.55 -13.08
CA GLY A 252 -9.11 3.97 -11.89
C GLY A 252 -9.93 3.89 -10.60
N MET A 253 -11.21 4.30 -10.65
CA MET A 253 -12.13 4.16 -9.51
C MET A 253 -12.39 2.69 -9.14
N PHE A 254 -12.57 1.79 -10.11
CA PHE A 254 -12.70 0.36 -9.85
C PHE A 254 -11.42 -0.22 -9.21
N ALA A 255 -10.25 0.20 -9.68
CA ALA A 255 -8.98 -0.23 -9.11
C ALA A 255 -8.85 0.21 -7.65
N ALA A 256 -9.19 1.46 -7.34
CA ALA A 256 -9.17 1.98 -5.97
C ALA A 256 -10.20 1.28 -5.06
N ALA A 257 -11.39 0.93 -5.57
CA ALA A 257 -12.35 0.11 -4.85
C ALA A 257 -11.81 -1.32 -4.57
N MET A 258 -11.10 -1.91 -5.53
CA MET A 258 -10.46 -3.22 -5.36
C MET A 258 -9.29 -3.21 -4.38
N LEU A 259 -8.58 -2.10 -4.28
CA LEU A 259 -7.60 -1.87 -3.23
C LEU A 259 -8.24 -1.93 -1.84
N ILE A 260 -9.35 -1.20 -1.63
CA ILE A 260 -10.05 -1.15 -0.32
C ILE A 260 -10.61 -2.53 0.05
N THR A 261 -11.24 -3.23 -0.89
CA THR A 261 -11.76 -4.58 -0.65
C THR A 261 -10.64 -5.59 -0.38
N GLY A 262 -9.48 -5.46 -1.04
CA GLY A 262 -8.28 -6.26 -0.75
C GLY A 262 -7.76 -6.02 0.66
N ILE A 263 -7.69 -4.76 1.11
CA ILE A 263 -7.31 -4.41 2.49
C ILE A 263 -8.28 -5.07 3.48
N PHE A 264 -9.59 -4.89 3.28
CA PHE A 264 -10.60 -5.45 4.16
C PHE A 264 -10.53 -6.98 4.22
N GLY A 265 -10.47 -7.64 3.06
CA GLY A 265 -10.33 -9.10 3.00
C GLY A 265 -9.06 -9.61 3.65
N GLY A 266 -7.93 -8.91 3.45
CA GLY A 266 -6.65 -9.28 4.05
C GLY A 266 -6.68 -9.20 5.57
N ILE A 267 -7.24 -8.12 6.14
CA ILE A 267 -7.42 -7.94 7.58
C ILE A 267 -8.35 -9.00 8.16
N LEU A 268 -9.47 -9.32 7.49
CA LEU A 268 -10.35 -10.39 7.96
C LEU A 268 -9.65 -11.75 7.98
N PHE A 269 -8.87 -12.06 6.95
CA PHE A 269 -8.09 -13.28 6.89
C PHE A 269 -7.00 -13.32 7.97
N SER A 270 -6.44 -12.18 8.37
CA SER A 270 -5.38 -12.17 9.38
C SER A 270 -5.83 -12.65 10.76
N PHE A 271 -7.12 -12.53 11.08
CA PHE A 271 -7.70 -13.15 12.29
C PHE A 271 -7.71 -14.68 12.25
N LEU A 272 -7.60 -15.30 11.07
CA LEU A 272 -7.54 -16.75 10.91
C LEU A 272 -6.12 -17.30 11.13
N ASN A 273 -5.09 -16.47 10.92
CA ASN A 273 -3.69 -16.89 11.01
C ASN A 273 -3.27 -17.55 12.34
N PRO A 274 -3.71 -17.07 13.52
CA PRO A 274 -3.41 -17.74 14.78
C PRO A 274 -3.97 -19.17 14.85
N TYR A 275 -5.12 -19.45 14.22
CA TYR A 275 -5.71 -20.79 14.24
C TYR A 275 -4.94 -21.82 13.41
N PHE A 276 -4.13 -21.39 12.44
CA PHE A 276 -3.31 -22.29 11.62
C PHE A 276 -2.05 -22.79 12.34
N ILE A 277 -1.69 -22.21 13.49
CA ILE A 277 -0.49 -22.56 14.25
C ILE A 277 -0.78 -23.26 15.59
N VAL A 278 -2.05 -23.34 15.97
CA VAL A 278 -2.58 -24.08 17.13
C VAL A 278 -2.55 -25.57 16.84
#